data_AF-A0A4R1QME2-F1
#
_entry.id   AF-A0A4R1QME2-F1
#
_cell.length_a   1.000
_cell.length_b   1.000
_cell.length_c   1.000
_cell.angle_alpha   90.00
_cell.angle_beta   90.00
_cell.angle_gamma   90.00
#
_symmetry.space_group_name_H-M   'P 1'
#
loop_
_entity.id
_entity.type
_entity.pdbx_description
1 polymer ?
#
loop_
_entity_poly.entity_id
_entity_poly.type
_entity_poly.pdbx_seq_one_letter_code
_entity_poly.pdbx_strand_id
1 'polypeptide(L)'
;MSPDLEILKQLSPSWVLSPSSLISDLQPKYEAAGFQYAFLNLKSVFGMYKSIEELGLLLDREEQAAAMIEEFEEYYTEYSSEHQDKSAPRVLILMGLPGSYVVATENSYVGSLVQMAGGINVYAGEDAEFINVNTEDMLARDPDIILRTAHALPESVMEMFAEEFATNDIWQHFRAVEKGQVYDLPSGLFGMSATFEYPQALEHLDQLFYQSDLDIKQLEGGETG
;
A
#
# COMPACT_ATOMS: atom_id res chain seq x y z
N MET A 1 15.11 -9.05 2.49
CA MET A 1 16.19 -9.38 3.46
C MET A 1 15.87 -10.73 4.07
N SER A 2 16.87 -11.57 4.36
CA SER A 2 16.67 -12.82 5.09
C SER A 2 17.26 -12.67 6.51
N PRO A 3 16.56 -13.13 7.56
CA PRO A 3 17.07 -13.08 8.92
C PRO A 3 18.24 -14.05 9.12
N ASP A 4 19.10 -13.77 10.09
CA ASP A 4 20.20 -14.67 10.47
C ASP A 4 19.65 -15.82 11.34
N LEU A 5 19.58 -17.01 10.75
CA LEU A 5 19.00 -18.19 11.39
C LEU A 5 19.85 -18.71 12.55
N GLU A 6 21.18 -18.50 12.53
CA GLU A 6 22.05 -18.93 13.61
C GLU A 6 21.88 -18.04 14.84
N ILE A 7 21.72 -16.74 14.63
CA ILE A 7 21.33 -15.80 15.70
C ILE A 7 19.94 -16.18 16.25
N LEU A 8 18.96 -16.47 15.39
CA LEU A 8 17.63 -16.89 15.85
C LEU A 8 17.69 -18.16 16.72
N LYS A 9 18.50 -19.16 16.35
CA LYS A 9 18.66 -20.37 17.18
C LYS A 9 19.28 -20.05 18.54
N GLN A 10 20.26 -19.16 18.59
CA GLN A 10 20.91 -18.75 19.85
C GLN A 10 19.92 -18.06 20.79
N LEU A 11 18.99 -17.26 20.25
CA LEU A 11 17.95 -16.58 21.02
C LEU A 11 16.88 -17.54 21.57
N SER A 12 16.77 -18.76 21.02
CA SER A 12 15.80 -19.78 21.42
C SER A 12 14.34 -19.24 21.51
N PRO A 13 13.82 -18.59 20.45
CA PRO A 13 12.50 -17.98 20.49
C PRO A 13 11.40 -19.05 20.57
N SER A 14 10.32 -18.73 21.28
CA SER A 14 9.10 -19.54 21.25
C SER A 14 8.36 -19.41 19.93
N TRP A 15 8.39 -18.24 19.28
CA TRP A 15 7.78 -17.98 17.98
C TRP A 15 8.65 -17.04 17.15
N VAL A 16 8.73 -17.32 15.85
CA VAL A 16 9.30 -16.41 14.85
C VAL A 16 8.16 -15.90 13.97
N LEU A 17 7.92 -14.58 14.01
CA LEU A 17 6.88 -13.94 13.21
C LEU A 17 7.51 -13.31 11.96
N SER A 18 6.85 -13.43 10.80
CA SER A 18 7.34 -12.82 9.55
C SER A 18 6.18 -12.42 8.64
N PRO A 19 6.35 -11.45 7.72
CA PRO A 19 5.31 -11.12 6.74
C PRO A 19 5.02 -12.29 5.78
N SER A 20 3.75 -12.48 5.43
CA SER A 20 3.30 -13.56 4.54
C SER A 20 3.84 -13.46 3.11
N SER A 21 4.27 -12.28 2.68
CA SER A 21 4.99 -12.08 1.42
C SER A 21 6.33 -12.82 1.36
N LEU A 22 6.89 -13.24 2.49
CA LEU A 22 8.17 -13.95 2.59
C LEU A 22 8.00 -15.47 2.80
N ILE A 23 6.78 -16.00 2.71
CA ILE A 23 6.50 -17.44 2.93
C ILE A 23 7.40 -18.31 2.05
N SER A 24 7.47 -18.04 0.74
CA SER A 24 8.22 -18.85 -0.22
C SER A 24 9.72 -18.94 0.09
N ASP A 25 10.31 -17.90 0.69
CA ASP A 25 11.72 -17.85 1.05
C ASP A 25 11.98 -18.38 2.47
N LEU A 26 11.13 -18.04 3.43
CA LEU A 26 11.41 -18.24 4.86
C LEU A 26 10.80 -19.52 5.43
N GLN A 27 9.66 -19.98 4.93
CA GLN A 27 9.01 -21.17 5.48
C GLN A 27 9.91 -22.41 5.42
N PRO A 28 10.55 -22.76 4.27
CA PRO A 28 11.42 -23.95 4.22
C PRO A 28 12.62 -23.84 5.16
N LYS A 29 13.12 -22.62 5.39
CA LYS A 29 14.23 -22.34 6.29
C LYS A 29 13.82 -22.52 7.75
N TYR A 30 12.64 -22.03 8.13
CA TYR A 30 12.12 -22.18 9.48
C TYR A 30 11.78 -23.63 9.82
N GLU A 31 11.17 -24.37 8.88
CA GLU A 31 10.92 -25.80 9.01
C GLU A 31 12.22 -26.60 9.21
N ALA A 32 13.22 -26.37 8.36
CA ALA A 32 14.52 -27.04 8.46
C ALA A 32 15.26 -26.73 9.77
N ALA A 33 15.07 -25.53 10.32
CA ALA A 33 15.64 -25.11 11.59
C ALA A 33 14.83 -25.57 12.82
N GLY A 34 13.63 -26.10 12.64
CA GLY A 34 12.75 -26.57 13.72
C GLY A 34 12.12 -25.45 14.54
N PHE A 35 11.94 -24.26 13.96
CA PHE A 35 11.27 -23.15 14.65
C PHE A 35 9.76 -23.35 14.67
N GLN A 36 9.12 -22.83 15.72
CA GLN A 36 7.70 -22.46 15.65
C GLN A 36 7.60 -21.07 15.01
N TYR A 37 6.75 -20.93 14.00
CA TYR A 37 6.66 -19.69 13.21
C TYR A 37 5.24 -19.42 12.76
N ALA A 38 4.92 -18.14 12.58
CA ALA A 38 3.67 -17.70 11.99
C ALA A 38 3.95 -16.59 10.96
N PHE A 39 3.08 -16.53 9.94
CA PHE A 39 3.17 -15.53 8.90
C PHE A 39 2.01 -14.55 8.99
N LEU A 40 2.31 -13.25 9.09
CA LEU A 40 1.34 -12.18 9.24
C LEU A 40 0.96 -11.62 7.86
N ASN A 41 -0.33 -11.51 7.59
CA ASN A 41 -0.80 -10.89 6.37
C ASN A 41 -0.69 -9.36 6.44
N LEU A 42 0.47 -8.82 6.09
CA LEU A 42 0.70 -7.37 6.04
C LEU A 42 0.47 -6.78 4.65
N LYS A 43 -0.24 -7.48 3.76
CA LYS A 43 -0.51 -7.02 2.39
C LYS A 43 -1.68 -6.05 2.31
N SER A 44 -2.44 -5.88 3.39
CA SER A 44 -3.50 -4.88 3.49
C SER A 44 -3.74 -4.51 4.95
N VAL A 45 -4.40 -3.37 5.20
CA VAL A 45 -4.79 -2.95 6.56
C VAL A 45 -5.73 -3.99 7.19
N PHE A 46 -6.74 -4.44 6.45
CA PHE A 46 -7.63 -5.54 6.88
C PHE A 46 -6.87 -6.84 7.18
N GLY A 47 -5.89 -7.18 6.33
CA GLY A 47 -5.02 -8.33 6.56
C GLY A 47 -4.22 -8.21 7.85
N MET A 48 -3.72 -7.01 8.14
CA MET A 48 -2.97 -6.70 9.36
C MET A 48 -3.85 -6.90 10.59
N TYR A 49 -5.08 -6.34 10.61
CA TYR A 49 -5.99 -6.52 11.75
C TYR A 49 -6.48 -7.95 11.92
N LYS A 50 -6.69 -8.69 10.83
CA LYS A 50 -6.91 -10.14 10.92
C LYS A 50 -5.72 -10.88 11.53
N SER A 51 -4.49 -10.49 11.17
CA SER A 51 -3.29 -11.08 11.77
C SER A 51 -3.16 -10.70 13.26
N ILE A 52 -3.62 -9.52 13.67
CA ILE A 52 -3.67 -9.10 15.08
C ILE A 52 -4.66 -9.96 15.87
N GLU A 53 -5.84 -10.25 15.29
CA GLU A 53 -6.81 -11.19 15.88
C GLU A 53 -6.18 -12.58 16.13
N GLU A 54 -5.52 -13.13 15.10
CA GLU A 54 -4.85 -14.43 15.16
C GLU A 54 -3.70 -14.44 16.20
N LEU A 55 -2.94 -13.34 16.30
CA LEU A 55 -1.93 -13.16 17.33
C LEU A 55 -2.53 -13.03 18.74
N GLY A 56 -3.69 -12.41 18.87
CA GLY A 56 -4.45 -12.35 20.12
C GLY A 56 -4.72 -13.76 20.66
N LEU A 57 -5.23 -14.65 19.81
CA LEU A 57 -5.44 -16.05 20.16
C LEU A 57 -4.12 -16.79 20.45
N LEU A 58 -3.08 -16.52 19.66
CA LEU A 58 -1.80 -17.22 19.78
C LEU A 58 -1.04 -16.88 21.07
N LEU A 59 -1.21 -15.65 21.57
CA LEU A 59 -0.43 -15.08 22.67
C LEU A 59 -1.25 -14.88 23.95
N ASP A 60 -2.48 -15.40 24.02
CA ASP A 60 -3.45 -15.20 25.10
C ASP A 60 -3.70 -13.70 25.37
N ARG A 61 -3.97 -12.93 24.30
CA ARG A 61 -4.16 -11.47 24.26
C ARG A 61 -5.41 -11.07 23.46
N GLU A 62 -6.45 -11.88 23.53
CA GLU A 62 -7.70 -11.67 22.79
C GLU A 62 -8.36 -10.33 23.15
N GLU A 63 -8.34 -9.93 24.43
CA GLU A 63 -8.93 -8.65 24.86
C GLU A 63 -8.22 -7.45 24.21
N GLN A 64 -6.88 -7.48 24.13
CA GLN A 64 -6.11 -6.41 23.50
C GLN A 64 -6.30 -6.40 21.98
N ALA A 65 -6.32 -7.57 21.35
CA ALA A 65 -6.60 -7.68 19.92
C ALA A 65 -8.00 -7.15 19.58
N ALA A 66 -9.02 -7.53 20.37
CA ALA A 66 -10.39 -7.05 20.19
C ALA A 66 -10.50 -5.53 20.29
N ALA A 67 -9.86 -4.92 21.28
CA ALA A 67 -9.85 -3.46 21.43
C ALA A 67 -9.23 -2.74 20.21
N MET A 68 -8.14 -3.29 19.65
CA MET A 68 -7.51 -2.72 18.46
C MET A 68 -8.39 -2.87 17.20
N ILE A 69 -9.12 -3.99 17.09
CA ILE A 69 -10.03 -4.24 15.97
C ILE A 69 -11.24 -3.30 16.05
N GLU A 70 -11.81 -3.11 17.24
CA GLU A 70 -12.91 -2.17 17.47
C GLU A 70 -12.51 -0.74 17.08
N GLU A 71 -11.34 -0.26 17.52
CA GLU A 71 -10.80 1.05 17.13
C GLU A 71 -10.65 1.19 15.61
N PHE A 72 -10.18 0.13 14.93
CA PHE A 72 -10.07 0.12 13.47
C PHE A 72 -11.43 0.15 12.78
N GLU A 73 -12.39 -0.65 13.24
CA GLU A 73 -13.73 -0.71 12.65
C GLU A 73 -14.47 0.63 12.80
N GLU A 74 -14.34 1.27 13.96
CA GLU A 74 -14.88 2.62 14.21
C GLU A 74 -14.25 3.64 13.25
N TYR A 75 -12.91 3.71 13.22
CA TYR A 75 -12.17 4.62 12.35
C TYR A 75 -12.54 4.42 10.87
N TYR A 76 -12.54 3.17 10.40
CA TYR A 76 -12.78 2.87 9.00
C TYR A 76 -14.24 3.11 8.60
N THR A 77 -15.20 2.88 9.50
CA THR A 77 -16.61 3.19 9.26
C THR A 77 -16.82 4.69 9.10
N GLU A 78 -16.24 5.49 10.00
CA GLU A 78 -16.28 6.96 9.90
C GLU A 78 -15.63 7.42 8.60
N TYR A 79 -14.38 7.02 8.36
CA TYR A 79 -13.62 7.36 7.16
C TYR A 79 -14.37 6.99 5.86
N SER A 80 -14.88 5.76 5.76
CA SER A 80 -15.61 5.30 4.57
C SER A 80 -16.91 6.08 4.33
N SER A 81 -17.58 6.53 5.40
CA SER A 81 -18.82 7.30 5.29
C SER A 81 -18.60 8.70 4.73
N GLU A 82 -17.48 9.34 5.07
CA GLU A 82 -17.10 10.67 4.56
C GLU A 82 -16.76 10.66 3.06
N HIS A 83 -16.41 9.48 2.54
CA HIS A 83 -15.90 9.29 1.19
C HIS A 83 -16.91 8.60 0.24
N GLN A 84 -18.06 8.15 0.74
CA GLN A 84 -19.02 7.33 -0.01
C GLN A 84 -19.57 8.00 -1.29
N ASP A 85 -19.72 9.33 -1.28
CA ASP A 85 -20.29 10.09 -2.40
C ASP A 85 -19.22 10.78 -3.28
N LYS A 86 -17.92 10.58 -2.99
CA LYS A 86 -16.85 11.21 -3.75
C LYS A 86 -16.55 10.43 -5.03
N SER A 87 -16.04 11.12 -6.06
CA SER A 87 -15.64 10.47 -7.30
C SER A 87 -14.47 9.52 -7.07
N ALA A 88 -14.50 8.35 -7.68
CA ALA A 88 -13.44 7.35 -7.57
C ALA A 88 -12.41 7.51 -8.71
N PRO A 89 -11.24 8.14 -8.48
CA PRO A 89 -10.24 8.31 -9.54
C PRO A 89 -9.67 6.97 -9.98
N ARG A 90 -9.34 6.83 -11.27
CA ARG A 90 -8.61 5.67 -11.78
C ARG A 90 -7.12 5.83 -11.49
N VAL A 91 -6.54 4.90 -10.75
CA VAL A 91 -5.18 5.03 -10.23
C VAL A 91 -4.27 3.94 -10.79
N LEU A 92 -3.14 4.36 -11.35
CA LEU A 92 -1.99 3.51 -11.65
C LEU A 92 -0.97 3.64 -10.52
N ILE A 93 -0.47 2.53 -10.00
CA ILE A 93 0.50 2.52 -8.89
C ILE A 93 1.80 1.86 -9.37
N LEU A 94 2.90 2.62 -9.36
CA LEU A 94 4.23 2.14 -9.69
C LEU A 94 5.05 1.97 -8.41
N MET A 95 5.48 0.74 -8.14
CA MET A 95 6.40 0.40 -7.06
C MET A 95 7.81 0.29 -7.63
N GLY A 96 8.64 1.28 -7.33
CA GLY A 96 10.04 1.29 -7.73
C GLY A 96 10.90 0.40 -6.83
N LEU A 97 11.83 -0.28 -7.47
CA LEU A 97 12.85 -1.16 -6.89
C LEU A 97 14.22 -0.68 -7.40
N PRO A 98 15.34 -1.03 -6.75
CA PRO A 98 16.66 -0.72 -7.28
C PRO A 98 16.86 -1.27 -8.71
N GLY A 99 16.83 -0.37 -9.70
CA GLY A 99 17.05 -0.68 -11.13
C GLY A 99 15.83 -1.15 -11.92
N SER A 100 14.62 -1.16 -11.35
CA SER A 100 13.38 -1.50 -12.07
C SER A 100 12.14 -0.96 -11.36
N TYR A 101 10.97 -1.02 -11.99
CA TYR A 101 9.68 -0.82 -11.31
C TYR A 101 8.69 -1.91 -11.69
N VAL A 102 7.69 -2.11 -10.84
CA VAL A 102 6.57 -3.03 -11.05
C VAL A 102 5.26 -2.30 -10.80
N VAL A 103 4.16 -2.83 -11.32
CA VAL A 103 2.82 -2.27 -11.04
C VAL A 103 2.26 -2.94 -9.79
N ALA A 104 1.78 -2.13 -8.85
CA ALA A 104 1.13 -2.62 -7.64
C ALA A 104 -0.38 -2.76 -7.86
N THR A 105 -0.93 -3.93 -7.55
CA THR A 105 -2.36 -4.23 -7.68
C THR A 105 -3.09 -3.98 -6.36
N GLU A 106 -4.41 -4.13 -6.35
CA GLU A 106 -5.25 -4.03 -5.13
C GLU A 106 -4.86 -5.05 -4.04
N ASN A 107 -4.15 -6.13 -4.41
CA ASN A 107 -3.67 -7.14 -3.46
C ASN A 107 -2.38 -6.74 -2.73
N SER A 108 -1.74 -5.63 -3.12
CA SER A 108 -0.60 -5.03 -2.41
C SER A 108 -1.05 -4.05 -1.31
N TYR A 109 -0.16 -3.72 -0.36
CA TYR A 109 -0.49 -2.77 0.70
C TYR A 109 -0.90 -1.39 0.14
N VAL A 110 -0.09 -0.85 -0.77
CA VAL A 110 -0.39 0.44 -1.41
C VAL A 110 -1.69 0.39 -2.21
N GLY A 111 -1.95 -0.71 -2.93
CA GLY A 111 -3.21 -0.90 -3.62
C GLY A 111 -4.41 -0.97 -2.68
N SER A 112 -4.25 -1.62 -1.51
CA SER A 112 -5.29 -1.67 -0.49
C SER A 112 -5.60 -0.30 0.10
N LEU A 113 -4.59 0.55 0.31
CA LEU A 113 -4.78 1.94 0.75
C LEU A 113 -5.52 2.75 -0.30
N VAL A 114 -5.16 2.61 -1.58
CA VAL A 114 -5.84 3.29 -2.69
C VAL A 114 -7.32 2.88 -2.75
N GLN A 115 -7.62 1.60 -2.59
CA GLN A 115 -8.99 1.11 -2.55
C GLN A 115 -9.76 1.65 -1.33
N MET A 116 -9.14 1.63 -0.15
CA MET A 116 -9.73 2.20 1.07
C MET A 116 -10.06 3.68 0.90
N ALA A 117 -9.17 4.45 0.26
CA ALA A 117 -9.36 5.86 -0.05
C ALA A 117 -10.34 6.13 -1.21
N GLY A 118 -11.03 5.11 -1.73
CA GLY A 118 -12.03 5.26 -2.79
C GLY A 118 -11.47 5.31 -4.21
N GLY A 119 -10.16 5.10 -4.40
CA GLY A 119 -9.54 4.99 -5.71
C GLY A 119 -9.79 3.64 -6.38
N ILE A 120 -9.88 3.63 -7.71
CA ILE A 120 -10.01 2.40 -8.52
C ILE A 120 -8.67 2.07 -9.13
N ASN A 121 -8.04 0.98 -8.69
CA ASN A 121 -6.81 0.49 -9.32
C ASN A 121 -7.11 0.06 -10.77
N VAL A 122 -6.34 0.56 -11.73
CA VAL A 122 -6.56 0.23 -13.16
C VAL A 122 -6.25 -1.23 -13.52
N TYR A 123 -5.59 -1.95 -12.61
CA TYR A 123 -5.33 -3.39 -12.62
C TYR A 123 -6.10 -4.16 -11.54
N ALA A 124 -7.26 -3.66 -11.11
CA ALA A 124 -8.16 -4.42 -10.23
C ALA A 124 -8.54 -5.78 -10.85
N GLY A 125 -8.68 -6.82 -10.02
CA GLY A 125 -8.98 -8.20 -10.43
C GLY A 125 -7.76 -9.08 -10.76
N GLU A 126 -6.54 -8.55 -10.65
CA GLU A 126 -5.31 -9.33 -10.79
C GLU A 126 -4.98 -10.09 -9.49
N ASP A 127 -4.58 -11.36 -9.58
CA ASP A 127 -4.32 -12.21 -8.39
C ASP A 127 -3.01 -11.84 -7.67
N ALA A 128 -2.01 -11.36 -8.39
CA ALA A 128 -0.67 -11.07 -7.85
C ALA A 128 -0.62 -9.68 -7.21
N GLU A 129 0.16 -9.51 -6.14
CA GLU A 129 0.40 -8.20 -5.50
C GLU A 129 1.11 -7.21 -6.43
N PHE A 130 2.05 -7.74 -7.22
CA PHE A 130 2.86 -6.97 -8.15
C PHE A 130 2.94 -7.70 -9.47
N ILE A 131 2.77 -6.95 -10.55
CA ILE A 131 2.80 -7.47 -11.92
C ILE A 131 3.79 -6.69 -12.76
N ASN A 132 4.40 -7.38 -13.73
CA ASN A 132 5.24 -6.77 -14.75
C ASN A 132 4.37 -6.49 -15.97
N VAL A 133 4.22 -5.21 -16.29
CA VAL A 133 3.41 -4.75 -17.41
C VAL A 133 4.23 -3.73 -18.20
N ASN A 134 4.02 -3.65 -19.51
CA ASN A 134 4.69 -2.64 -20.34
C ASN A 134 3.94 -1.32 -20.30
N THR A 135 4.62 -0.24 -20.68
CA THR A 135 4.08 1.12 -20.60
C THR A 135 2.92 1.34 -21.58
N GLU A 136 2.88 0.63 -22.72
CA GLU A 136 1.78 0.71 -23.68
C GLU A 136 0.46 0.16 -23.11
N ASP A 137 0.49 -0.96 -22.37
CA ASP A 137 -0.69 -1.49 -21.69
C ASP A 137 -1.14 -0.52 -20.58
N MET A 138 -0.19 0.01 -19.80
CA MET A 138 -0.50 1.04 -18.79
C MET A 138 -1.19 2.27 -19.40
N LEU A 139 -0.75 2.70 -20.59
CA LEU A 139 -1.38 3.81 -21.31
C LEU A 139 -2.80 3.46 -21.75
N ALA A 140 -3.01 2.24 -22.27
CA ALA A 140 -4.33 1.76 -22.69
C ALA A 140 -5.31 1.63 -21.52
N ARG A 141 -4.81 1.48 -20.29
CA ARG A 141 -5.62 1.51 -19.07
C ARG A 141 -6.13 2.90 -18.70
N ASP A 142 -5.58 3.98 -19.29
CA ASP A 142 -6.05 5.36 -19.14
C ASP A 142 -6.29 5.77 -17.67
N PRO A 143 -5.24 5.81 -16.83
CA PRO A 143 -5.34 6.28 -15.45
C PRO A 143 -5.57 7.79 -15.37
N ASP A 144 -6.35 8.22 -14.38
CA ASP A 144 -6.53 9.63 -14.03
C ASP A 144 -5.36 10.15 -13.19
N ILE A 145 -4.80 9.28 -12.35
CA ILE A 145 -3.69 9.57 -11.44
C ILE A 145 -2.62 8.46 -11.55
N ILE A 146 -1.34 8.85 -11.53
CA ILE A 146 -0.20 7.94 -11.39
C ILE A 146 0.46 8.18 -10.04
N LEU A 147 0.54 7.15 -9.22
CA LEU A 147 1.25 7.16 -7.94
C LEU A 147 2.56 6.40 -8.08
N ARG A 148 3.66 7.00 -7.64
CA ARG A 148 4.99 6.39 -7.62
C ARG A 148 5.45 6.26 -6.18
N THR A 149 5.92 5.09 -5.79
CA THR A 149 6.52 4.86 -4.47
C THR A 149 7.82 4.06 -4.64
N ALA A 150 8.65 4.02 -3.60
CA ALA A 150 9.92 3.33 -3.63
C ALA A 150 10.02 2.28 -2.52
N HIS A 151 10.53 1.10 -2.88
CA HIS A 151 10.98 0.11 -1.93
C HIS A 151 12.51 0.06 -1.86
N ALA A 152 13.04 0.48 -0.72
CA ALA A 152 14.47 0.67 -0.45
C ALA A 152 15.14 1.71 -1.36
N LEU A 153 16.17 2.39 -0.84
CA LEU A 153 16.94 3.42 -1.58
C LEU A 153 16.04 4.45 -2.31
N PRO A 154 15.16 5.17 -1.59
CA PRO A 154 14.14 6.03 -2.21
C PRO A 154 14.74 7.08 -3.15
N GLU A 155 15.87 7.69 -2.80
CA GLU A 155 16.53 8.68 -3.67
C GLU A 155 16.91 8.09 -5.04
N SER A 156 17.57 6.94 -5.06
CA SER A 156 17.97 6.27 -6.31
C SER A 156 16.77 5.80 -7.14
N VAL A 157 15.70 5.35 -6.49
CA VAL A 157 14.47 4.94 -7.17
C VAL A 157 13.74 6.15 -7.79
N MET A 158 13.71 7.29 -7.09
CA MET A 158 13.08 8.50 -7.62
C MET A 158 13.89 9.11 -8.77
N GLU A 159 15.22 9.05 -8.71
CA GLU A 159 16.08 9.39 -9.86
C GLU A 159 15.79 8.50 -11.07
N MET A 160 15.66 7.18 -10.86
CA MET A 160 15.29 6.24 -11.92
C MET A 160 13.92 6.57 -12.52
N PHE A 161 12.91 6.88 -11.70
CA PHE A 161 11.60 7.29 -12.21
C PHE A 161 11.67 8.60 -13.00
N ALA A 162 12.49 9.56 -12.57
CA ALA A 162 12.68 10.81 -13.30
C ALA A 162 13.31 10.56 -14.68
N GLU A 163 14.32 9.69 -14.76
CA GLU A 163 14.94 9.29 -16.03
C GLU A 163 13.96 8.53 -16.93
N GLU A 164 13.21 7.57 -16.39
CA GLU A 164 12.21 6.79 -17.11
C GLU A 164 11.13 7.69 -17.73
N PHE A 165 10.55 8.61 -16.94
CA PHE A 165 9.51 9.53 -17.42
C PHE A 165 10.05 10.58 -18.41
N ALA A 166 11.36 10.86 -18.40
CA ALA A 166 11.99 11.81 -19.32
C ALA A 166 12.43 11.16 -20.65
N THR A 167 12.73 9.87 -20.65
CA THR A 167 13.34 9.17 -21.80
C THR A 167 12.38 8.26 -22.54
N ASN A 168 11.38 7.70 -21.87
CA ASN A 168 10.35 6.88 -22.50
C ASN A 168 9.18 7.76 -22.96
N ASP A 169 9.16 8.02 -24.26
CA ASP A 169 8.17 8.86 -24.94
C ASP A 169 6.72 8.45 -24.69
N ILE A 170 6.44 7.21 -24.30
CA ILE A 170 5.05 6.75 -24.07
C ILE A 170 4.42 7.51 -22.90
N TRP A 171 5.19 7.84 -21.85
CA TRP A 171 4.68 8.55 -20.67
C TRP A 171 4.08 9.91 -21.01
N GLN A 172 4.62 10.60 -22.03
CA GLN A 172 4.10 11.91 -22.45
C GLN A 172 2.66 11.85 -23.00
N HIS A 173 2.17 10.66 -23.38
CA HIS A 173 0.83 10.46 -23.92
C HIS A 173 -0.21 10.12 -22.85
N PHE A 174 0.18 9.95 -21.58
CA PHE A 174 -0.76 9.75 -20.49
C PHE A 174 -1.44 11.06 -20.13
N ARG A 175 -2.78 11.08 -20.09
CA ARG A 175 -3.55 12.23 -19.60
C ARG A 175 -3.13 12.65 -18.20
N ALA A 176 -2.81 11.69 -17.33
CA ALA A 176 -2.31 11.95 -16.00
C ALA A 176 -1.00 12.75 -16.02
N VAL A 177 -0.06 12.42 -16.92
CA VAL A 177 1.21 13.14 -17.08
C VAL A 177 0.97 14.55 -17.65
N GLU A 178 0.15 14.67 -18.69
CA GLU A 178 -0.20 15.97 -19.30
C GLU A 178 -0.86 16.94 -18.30
N LYS A 179 -1.67 16.40 -17.36
CA LYS A 179 -2.36 17.18 -16.31
C LYS A 179 -1.54 17.34 -15.02
N GLY A 180 -0.31 16.83 -14.97
CA GLY A 180 0.53 16.87 -13.76
C GLY A 180 -0.02 16.04 -12.59
N GLN A 181 -0.86 15.04 -12.87
CA GLN A 181 -1.44 14.11 -11.90
C GLN A 181 -0.52 12.91 -11.66
N VAL A 182 0.77 13.19 -11.43
CA VAL A 182 1.81 12.20 -11.11
C VAL A 182 2.40 12.57 -9.77
N TYR A 183 2.27 11.68 -8.79
CA TYR A 183 2.62 11.97 -7.40
C TYR A 183 3.61 10.97 -6.85
N ASP A 184 4.63 11.48 -6.18
CA ASP A 184 5.60 10.67 -5.44
C ASP A 184 5.13 10.51 -4.00
N LEU A 185 4.86 9.26 -3.63
CA LEU A 185 4.37 8.90 -2.32
C LEU A 185 5.52 8.73 -1.32
N PRO A 186 5.37 9.16 -0.06
CA PRO A 186 6.35 8.91 0.99
C PRO A 186 6.52 7.41 1.26
N SER A 187 7.71 6.86 0.97
CA SER A 187 7.98 5.41 1.09
C SER A 187 7.80 4.85 2.51
N GLY A 188 7.85 5.69 3.54
CA GLY A 188 7.57 5.30 4.93
C GLY A 188 6.11 4.93 5.17
N LEU A 189 5.19 5.61 4.48
CA LEU A 189 3.75 5.37 4.56
C LEU A 189 3.27 4.39 3.48
N PHE A 190 3.92 4.38 2.32
CA PHE A 190 3.48 3.62 1.14
C PHE A 190 4.51 2.53 0.75
N GLY A 191 4.83 1.67 1.71
CA GLY A 191 5.81 0.60 1.56
C GLY A 191 5.24 -0.72 1.05
N MET A 192 6.00 -1.81 1.26
CA MET A 192 5.59 -3.18 0.86
C MET A 192 4.65 -3.85 1.86
N SER A 193 4.44 -3.27 3.04
CA SER A 193 3.69 -3.91 4.11
C SER A 193 2.96 -2.87 4.95
N ALA A 194 1.77 -3.25 5.41
CA ALA A 194 0.94 -2.46 6.28
C ALA A 194 1.64 -2.16 7.60
N THR A 195 1.42 -0.93 8.08
CA THR A 195 1.84 -0.45 9.39
C THR A 195 0.65 0.22 10.08
N PHE A 196 0.80 0.53 11.36
CA PHE A 196 -0.18 1.34 12.10
C PHE A 196 -0.24 2.80 11.65
N GLU A 197 0.62 3.23 10.72
CA GLU A 197 0.58 4.58 10.13
C GLU A 197 -0.37 4.68 8.92
N TYR A 198 -1.21 3.65 8.69
CA TYR A 198 -2.19 3.68 7.60
C TYR A 198 -3.17 4.86 7.66
N PRO A 199 -3.59 5.42 8.83
CA PRO A 199 -4.44 6.61 8.85
C PRO A 199 -3.77 7.81 8.19
N GLN A 200 -2.48 8.03 8.47
CA GLN A 200 -1.70 9.10 7.84
C GLN A 200 -1.53 8.87 6.33
N ALA A 201 -1.42 7.60 5.91
CA ALA A 201 -1.40 7.26 4.50
C ALA A 201 -2.74 7.57 3.80
N LEU A 202 -3.87 7.31 4.47
CA LEU A 202 -5.20 7.65 3.96
C LEU A 202 -5.40 9.16 3.87
N GLU A 203 -5.02 9.93 4.90
CA GLU A 203 -5.04 11.40 4.86
C GLU A 203 -4.23 11.96 3.70
N HIS A 204 -3.08 11.34 3.39
CA HIS A 204 -2.26 11.74 2.25
C HIS A 204 -2.97 11.44 0.92
N LEU A 205 -3.63 10.29 0.79
CA LEU A 205 -4.41 9.96 -0.41
C LEU A 205 -5.62 10.88 -0.57
N ASP A 206 -6.30 11.26 0.52
CA ASP A 206 -7.42 12.21 0.48
C ASP A 206 -7.01 13.54 -0.11
N GLN A 207 -5.81 14.02 0.26
CA GLN A 207 -5.27 15.26 -0.30
C GLN A 207 -5.08 15.13 -1.80
N LEU A 208 -4.57 14.01 -2.29
CA LEU A 208 -4.34 13.78 -3.72
C LEU A 208 -5.63 13.57 -4.51
N PHE A 209 -6.63 12.92 -3.92
CA PHE A 209 -7.86 12.55 -4.62
C PHE A 209 -8.91 13.66 -4.56
N TYR A 210 -8.94 14.45 -3.48
CA TYR A 210 -10.10 15.29 -3.16
C TYR A 210 -9.77 16.75 -2.79
N GLN A 211 -8.52 17.21 -2.83
CA GLN A 211 -8.20 18.62 -2.49
C GLN A 211 -8.96 19.64 -3.35
N SER A 212 -9.26 19.33 -4.62
CA SER A 212 -10.07 20.22 -5.45
C SER A 212 -11.52 20.36 -4.98
N ASP A 213 -12.09 19.34 -4.31
CA ASP A 213 -13.47 19.36 -3.78
C ASP A 213 -13.56 20.07 -2.42
N LEU A 214 -12.47 20.06 -1.64
CA LEU A 214 -12.37 20.76 -0.36
C LEU A 214 -12.35 22.29 -0.56
N ASP A 215 -11.68 22.79 -1.59
CA ASP A 215 -11.68 24.21 -1.95
C ASP A 215 -13.06 24.67 -2.44
N ILE A 216 -13.81 23.82 -3.15
CA ILE A 216 -15.16 24.14 -3.65
C ILE A 216 -16.16 24.22 -2.48
N LYS A 217 -16.12 23.29 -1.51
CA LYS A 217 -17.01 23.34 -0.34
C LYS A 217 -16.74 24.53 0.59
N GLN A 218 -15.49 24.98 0.70
CA GLN A 218 -15.17 26.21 1.46
C GLN A 218 -15.68 27.48 0.77
N LEU A 219 -15.75 27.50 -0.56
CA LEU A 219 -16.33 28.60 -1.32
C LEU A 219 -17.86 28.62 -1.25
N GLU A 220 -18.51 27.45 -1.23
CA GLU A 220 -19.98 27.34 -1.13
C GLU A 220 -20.51 27.58 0.30
N GLY A 221 -19.69 27.36 1.34
CA GLY A 221 -20.04 27.66 2.74
C GLY A 221 -19.87 29.13 3.16
N GLY A 222 -19.36 30.00 2.27
CA GLY A 222 -19.02 31.39 2.55
C GLY A 222 -20.12 32.42 2.30
N GLU A 223 -21.28 32.04 1.74
CA GLU A 223 -22.39 32.95 1.45
C GLU A 223 -23.69 32.53 2.16
N THR A 224 -23.77 32.77 3.47
CA THR A 224 -25.03 33.21 4.09
C THR A 224 -24.71 34.24 5.17
N GLY A 225 -24.89 35.52 4.81
CA GLY A 225 -25.03 36.63 5.75
C GLY A 225 -26.44 36.73 6.32
#